data_AF-A0A370N745-F1
#
_entry.id   AF-A0A370N745-F1
#
_cell.length_a   1.000
_cell.length_b   1.000
_cell.length_c   1.000
_cell.angle_alpha   90.00
_cell.angle_beta   90.00
_cell.angle_gamma   90.00
#
_symmetry.space_group_name_H-M   'P 1'
#
loop_
_entity.id
_entity.type
_entity.pdbx_description
1 polymer ?
#
loop_
_entity_poly.entity_id
_entity_poly.type
_entity_poly.pdbx_seq_one_letter_code
_entity_poly.pdbx_strand_id
1 'polypeptide(L)'
;MSLKADIYAALVAILPNSHNVELPPDPTWPALVYTTHTDEESGWVMGGGYDLHTVTIAILGRDTDENTALRDQIVEAFEQMDDFLLVESEGDSNFEGAAAVYAYLIMIQLRTRRP
;
A
#
# COMPACT_ATOMS: atom_id res chain seq x y z
N MET A 1 -17.94 1.54 5.95
CA MET A 1 -16.60 2.12 6.12
C MET A 1 -16.11 2.58 4.76
N SER A 2 -15.14 3.50 4.68
CA SER A 2 -14.55 3.89 3.40
C SER A 2 -13.24 3.12 3.21
N LEU A 3 -13.01 2.58 2.01
CA LEU A 3 -11.80 1.82 1.68
C LEU A 3 -10.50 2.54 2.11
N LYS A 4 -10.46 3.86 1.97
CA LYS A 4 -9.32 4.70 2.42
C LYS A 4 -9.05 4.60 3.92
N ALA A 5 -10.10 4.55 4.75
CA ALA A 5 -9.98 4.40 6.18
C ALA A 5 -9.52 2.99 6.56
N ASP A 6 -9.98 1.97 5.83
CA ASP A 6 -9.63 0.57 6.08
C ASP A 6 -8.15 0.31 5.69
N ILE A 7 -7.70 0.83 4.55
CA ILE A 7 -6.29 0.83 4.13
C ILE A 7 -5.41 1.51 5.20
N TYR A 8 -5.79 2.71 5.64
CA TYR A 8 -5.03 3.44 6.65
C TYR A 8 -4.96 2.66 7.97
N ALA A 9 -6.09 2.09 8.42
CA ALA A 9 -6.15 1.33 9.65
C ALA A 9 -5.26 0.08 9.60
N ALA A 10 -5.26 -0.64 8.47
CA ALA A 10 -4.39 -1.80 8.27
C ALA A 10 -2.90 -1.43 8.31
N LEU A 11 -2.50 -0.37 7.59
CA LEU A 11 -1.11 0.07 7.56
C LEU A 11 -0.61 0.57 8.92
N VAL A 12 -1.42 1.36 9.65
CA VAL A 12 -1.06 1.88 10.98
C VAL A 12 -1.00 0.79 12.04
N ALA A 13 -1.80 -0.28 11.91
CA ALA A 13 -1.71 -1.43 12.80
C ALA A 13 -0.37 -2.17 12.67
N ILE A 14 0.24 -2.17 11.49
CA ILE A 14 1.56 -2.75 11.23
C ILE A 14 2.66 -1.77 11.65
N LEU A 15 2.62 -0.55 11.10
CA LEU A 15 3.58 0.50 11.38
C LEU A 15 2.87 1.84 11.62
N PRO A 16 2.87 2.36 12.86
CA PRO A 16 2.25 3.65 13.15
C PRO A 16 2.83 4.83 12.35
N ASN A 17 4.08 4.71 11.90
CA ASN A 17 4.75 5.69 11.05
C ASN A 17 4.35 5.53 9.57
N SER A 18 3.05 5.57 9.30
CA SER A 18 2.46 5.41 7.96
C SER A 18 1.82 6.71 7.49
N HIS A 19 2.18 7.16 6.29
CA HIS A 19 1.79 8.46 5.76
C HIS A 19 1.13 8.33 4.39
N ASN A 20 0.05 9.06 4.19
CA ASN A 20 -0.60 9.18 2.89
C ASN A 20 0.18 10.18 2.03
N VAL A 21 0.58 9.77 0.83
CA VAL A 21 1.25 10.61 -0.19
C VAL A 21 2.70 11.01 0.11
N GLU A 22 3.00 11.59 1.28
CA GLU A 22 4.32 12.16 1.55
C GLU A 22 4.81 11.92 2.98
N LEU A 23 6.14 11.95 3.16
CA LEU A 23 6.78 11.91 4.46
C LEU A 23 6.69 13.27 5.18
N PRO A 24 6.74 13.29 6.52
CA PRO A 24 6.89 14.52 7.28
C PRO A 24 8.28 15.16 7.03
N PRO A 25 8.45 16.46 7.36
CA PRO A 25 9.73 17.17 7.14
C PRO A 25 10.95 16.53 7.82
N ASP A 26 10.76 15.93 8.99
CA ASP A 26 11.78 15.22 9.75
C ASP A 26 11.39 13.73 9.89
N PRO A 27 11.61 12.92 8.84
CA PRO A 27 11.16 11.53 8.83
C PRO A 27 12.00 10.66 9.77
N THR A 28 11.31 9.76 10.48
CA THR A 28 11.91 8.65 11.21
C THR A 28 11.77 7.35 10.40
N TRP A 29 12.60 6.36 10.69
CA TRP A 29 12.66 5.09 9.96
C TRP A 29 12.45 3.90 10.91
N PRO A 30 11.76 2.82 10.50
CA PRO A 30 11.12 2.65 9.20
C PRO A 30 9.86 3.53 9.05
N ALA A 31 9.47 3.82 7.81
CA ALA A 31 8.27 4.56 7.45
C ALA A 31 7.55 3.91 6.27
N LEU A 32 6.21 3.99 6.24
CA LEU A 32 5.41 3.64 5.08
C LEU A 32 4.89 4.92 4.43
N VAL A 33 5.01 5.01 3.11
CA VAL A 33 4.32 6.02 2.32
C VAL A 33 3.40 5.31 1.35
N TYR A 34 2.12 5.67 1.32
CA TYR A 34 1.17 5.00 0.45
C TYR A 34 0.26 5.96 -0.30
N THR A 35 -0.19 5.52 -1.47
CA THR A 35 -1.20 6.22 -2.27
C THR A 35 -2.22 5.21 -2.80
N THR A 36 -3.42 5.69 -3.11
CA THR A 36 -4.47 4.87 -3.70
C THR A 36 -4.95 5.54 -4.97
N HIS A 37 -4.83 4.83 -6.09
CA HIS A 37 -5.44 5.18 -7.36
C HIS A 37 -6.72 4.38 -7.55
N THR A 38 -7.75 4.98 -8.14
CA THR A 38 -9.03 4.31 -8.40
C THR A 38 -9.40 4.49 -9.86
N ASP A 39 -9.62 3.38 -10.55
CA ASP A 39 -10.12 3.34 -11.93
C ASP A 39 -11.46 2.60 -11.99
N GLU A 40 -12.33 3.03 -12.89
CA GLU A 40 -13.59 2.34 -13.13
C GLU A 40 -13.37 1.04 -13.91
N GLU A 41 -13.89 -0.07 -13.38
CA GLU A 41 -13.85 -1.37 -14.05
C GLU A 41 -15.22 -1.71 -14.65
N SER A 42 -15.47 -1.18 -15.85
CA SER A 42 -16.77 -1.30 -16.55
C SER A 42 -16.98 -2.64 -17.29
N GLY A 43 -15.93 -3.47 -17.40
CA GLY A 43 -15.95 -4.69 -18.22
C GLY A 43 -15.98 -6.01 -17.46
N TRP A 44 -15.86 -6.01 -16.12
CA TRP A 44 -15.70 -7.24 -15.34
C TRP A 44 -17.01 -8.06 -15.27
N VAL A 45 -18.13 -7.41 -14.95
CA VAL A 45 -19.47 -8.04 -14.94
C VAL A 45 -20.43 -7.16 -15.72
N MET A 46 -21.12 -7.73 -16.70
CA MET A 46 -22.18 -7.02 -17.43
C MET A 46 -23.27 -6.55 -16.45
N GLY A 47 -23.42 -5.22 -16.33
CA GLY A 47 -24.38 -4.58 -15.43
C GLY A 47 -23.91 -4.44 -13.97
N GLY A 48 -22.68 -4.86 -13.64
CA GLY A 48 -22.04 -4.62 -12.36
C GLY A 48 -21.00 -3.51 -12.49
N GLY A 49 -21.25 -2.35 -11.87
CA GLY A 49 -20.23 -1.32 -11.74
C GLY A 49 -19.24 -1.70 -10.64
N TYR A 50 -17.95 -1.76 -10.97
CA TYR A 50 -16.88 -1.97 -10.01
C TYR A 50 -15.86 -0.85 -10.14
N ASP A 51 -15.13 -0.62 -9.05
CA ASP A 51 -13.94 0.21 -9.01
C ASP A 51 -12.75 -0.67 -8.65
N LEU A 52 -11.69 -0.54 -9.44
CA LEU A 52 -10.40 -1.15 -9.18
C LEU A 52 -9.52 -0.11 -8.48
N HIS A 53 -8.96 -0.49 -7.35
CA HIS A 53 -8.11 0.37 -6.55
C HIS A 53 -6.69 -0.19 -6.53
N THR A 54 -5.72 0.56 -7.03
CA THR A 54 -4.31 0.22 -6.89
C THR A 54 -3.74 1.00 -5.72
N VAL A 55 -3.34 0.28 -4.68
CA VAL A 55 -2.66 0.81 -3.50
C VAL A 55 -1.17 0.63 -3.71
N THR A 56 -0.46 1.73 -3.90
CA THR A 56 1.01 1.74 -4.00
C THR A 56 1.58 2.07 -2.65
N ILE A 57 2.44 1.20 -2.12
CA ILE A 57 3.06 1.31 -0.81
C ILE A 57 4.57 1.29 -0.99
N ALA A 58 5.25 2.30 -0.45
CA ALA A 58 6.69 2.37 -0.34
C ALA A 58 7.08 2.13 1.12
N ILE A 59 7.82 1.05 1.36
CA ILE A 59 8.46 0.74 2.64
C ILE A 59 9.84 1.40 2.60
N LEU A 60 10.09 2.29 3.55
CA LEU A 60 11.33 3.05 3.63
C LEU A 60 12.03 2.71 4.94
N GLY A 61 13.21 2.11 4.87
CA GLY A 61 13.94 1.64 6.05
C GLY A 61 15.43 1.59 5.82
N ARG A 62 16.20 1.46 6.91
CA ARG A 62 17.67 1.37 6.86
C ARG A 62 18.18 -0.06 6.80
N ASP A 63 17.28 -1.02 7.00
CA ASP A 63 17.55 -2.44 7.03
C ASP A 63 16.61 -3.15 6.04
N THR A 64 17.20 -3.89 5.10
CA THR A 64 16.46 -4.62 4.07
C THR A 64 15.71 -5.82 4.64
N ASP A 65 16.20 -6.41 5.73
CA ASP A 65 15.53 -7.53 6.39
C ASP A 65 14.27 -7.05 7.12
N GLU A 66 14.35 -5.88 7.77
CA GLU A 66 13.18 -5.21 8.38
C GLU A 66 12.14 -4.83 7.31
N ASN A 67 12.60 -4.29 6.17
CA ASN A 67 11.70 -3.97 5.06
C ASN A 67 10.99 -5.22 4.50
N THR A 68 11.69 -6.34 4.40
CA THR A 68 11.11 -7.62 3.93
C THR A 68 10.06 -8.14 4.92
N ALA A 69 10.34 -8.07 6.23
CA ALA A 69 9.37 -8.46 7.25
C ALA A 69 8.13 -7.55 7.27
N LEU A 70 8.30 -6.25 7.00
CA LEU A 70 7.18 -5.32 6.85
C LEU A 70 6.36 -5.63 5.58
N ARG A 71 7.03 -5.97 4.48
CA ARG A 71 6.38 -6.40 3.24
C ARG A 71 5.47 -7.60 3.49
N ASP A 72 5.96 -8.62 4.17
CA ASP A 72 5.17 -9.84 4.44
C ASP A 72 3.94 -9.53 5.30
N GLN A 73 4.10 -8.70 6.35
CA GLN A 73 2.97 -8.26 7.19
C GLN A 73 1.94 -7.43 6.42
N ILE A 74 2.39 -6.56 5.51
CA ILE A 74 1.49 -5.75 4.67
C ILE A 74 0.69 -6.64 3.73
N VAL A 75 1.35 -7.58 3.04
CA VAL A 75 0.66 -8.50 2.14
C VAL A 75 -0.34 -9.36 2.91
N GLU A 76 0.06 -9.95 4.04
CA GLU A 76 -0.83 -10.75 4.89
C GLU A 76 -2.05 -9.94 5.35
N ALA A 77 -1.86 -8.70 5.81
CA ALA A 77 -2.97 -7.85 6.26
C ALA A 77 -3.94 -7.49 5.13
N PHE A 78 -3.43 -7.21 3.92
CA PHE A 78 -4.26 -6.91 2.76
C PHE A 78 -4.99 -8.15 2.26
N GLU A 79 -4.37 -9.34 2.28
CA GLU A 79 -5.03 -10.60 1.92
C GLU A 79 -6.23 -10.95 2.81
N GLN A 80 -6.28 -10.42 4.04
CA GLN A 80 -7.43 -10.56 4.94
C GLN A 80 -8.57 -9.57 4.65
N MET A 81 -8.39 -8.61 3.73
CA MET A 81 -9.45 -7.68 3.33
C MET A 81 -10.40 -8.36 2.34
N ASP A 82 -11.71 -8.19 2.55
CA ASP A 82 -12.75 -8.75 1.66
C ASP A 82 -12.62 -8.25 0.20
N ASP A 83 -12.07 -7.04 0.03
CA ASP A 83 -11.88 -6.40 -1.28
C ASP A 83 -10.56 -6.80 -1.97
N PHE A 84 -9.73 -7.63 -1.36
CA PHE A 84 -8.43 -8.02 -1.92
C PHE A 84 -8.55 -8.80 -3.22
N LEU A 85 -7.72 -8.43 -4.20
CA LEU A 85 -7.63 -9.13 -5.47
C LEU A 85 -6.28 -9.84 -5.64
N LEU A 86 -5.19 -9.08 -5.66
CA LEU A 86 -3.84 -9.58 -5.89
C LEU A 86 -2.76 -8.55 -5.53
N VAL A 87 -1.52 -9.02 -5.42
CA VAL A 87 -0.31 -8.18 -5.50
C VAL A 87 0.07 -8.05 -6.97
N GLU A 88 0.01 -6.82 -7.50
CA GLU A 88 0.25 -6.54 -8.93
C GLU A 88 1.73 -6.54 -9.27
N SER A 89 2.53 -5.90 -8.42
CA SER A 89 3.96 -5.74 -8.62
C SER A 89 4.65 -5.46 -7.29
N GLU A 90 5.88 -5.94 -7.16
CA GLU A 90 6.75 -5.62 -6.04
C GLU A 90 8.20 -5.54 -6.49
N GLY A 91 9.01 -4.75 -5.79
CA GLY A 91 10.44 -4.69 -6.05
C GLY A 91 11.17 -3.57 -5.34
N ASP A 92 12.49 -3.68 -5.37
CA ASP A 92 13.39 -2.67 -4.84
C ASP A 92 13.24 -1.36 -5.63
N SER A 93 13.33 -0.25 -4.89
CA SER A 93 13.28 1.09 -5.42
C SER A 93 14.36 1.96 -4.78
N ASN A 94 14.74 3.02 -5.48
CA ASN A 94 15.71 3.99 -4.97
C ASN A 94 14.99 5.13 -4.27
N PHE A 95 15.40 5.46 -3.05
CA PHE A 95 14.99 6.66 -2.35
C PHE A 95 16.13 7.68 -2.32
N GLU A 96 15.96 8.78 -3.05
CA GLU A 96 17.00 9.81 -3.17
C GLU A 96 17.01 10.80 -1.99
N GLY A 97 15.97 10.78 -1.13
CA GLY A 97 15.85 11.70 -0.01
C GLY A 97 16.81 11.42 1.15
N ALA A 98 17.38 10.21 1.23
CA ALA A 98 18.36 9.83 2.25
C ALA A 98 19.26 8.68 1.77
N ALA A 99 20.58 8.89 1.75
CA ALA A 99 21.56 7.94 1.19
C ALA A 99 21.67 6.58 1.92
N ALA A 100 21.11 6.47 3.13
CA ALA A 100 21.16 5.24 3.94
C ALA A 100 19.78 4.58 4.09
N VAL A 101 18.82 4.93 3.22
CA VAL A 101 17.45 4.43 3.26
C VAL A 101 17.16 3.67 1.98
N TYR A 102 16.75 2.43 2.14
CA TYR A 102 16.27 1.56 1.07
C TYR A 102 14.77 1.73 0.93
N ALA A 103 14.28 1.75 -0.32
CA ALA A 103 12.86 1.69 -0.60
C ALA A 103 12.48 0.34 -1.20
N TYR A 104 11.38 -0.21 -0.72
CA TYR A 104 10.73 -1.38 -1.32
C TYR A 104 9.31 -1.00 -1.71
N LEU A 105 8.95 -1.19 -2.98
CA LEU A 105 7.64 -0.85 -3.50
C LEU A 105 6.76 -2.10 -3.59
N ILE A 106 5.50 -1.95 -3.21
CA ILE A 106 4.45 -2.97 -3.36
C ILE A 106 3.23 -2.28 -3.97
N MET A 107 2.65 -2.88 -4.99
CA MET A 107 1.37 -2.46 -5.57
C MET A 107 0.34 -3.55 -5.33
N ILE A 108 -0.73 -3.22 -4.62
CA ILE A 108 -1.81 -4.14 -4.28
C ILE A 108 -3.09 -3.67 -4.94
N GLN A 109 -3.81 -4.59 -5.58
CA GLN A 109 -5.11 -4.32 -6.18
C GLN A 109 -6.24 -4.76 -5.25
N LEU A 110 -7.18 -3.85 -5.04
CA LEU A 110 -8.44 -4.08 -4.34
C LEU A 110 -9.60 -3.81 -5.29
N ARG A 111 -10.70 -4.55 -5.19
CA ARG A 111 -11.90 -4.34 -6.00
C ARG A 111 -13.09 -4.14 -5.10
N THR A 112 -13.75 -3.00 -5.26
CA THR A 112 -15.02 -2.73 -4.59
C THR A 112 -16.16 -2.64 -5.60
N ARG A 113 -17.37 -2.99 -5.16
CA ARG A 113 -18.58 -2.79 -5.96
C ARG A 113 -19.03 -1.34 -5.84
N ARG A 114 -19.30 -0.69 -6.97
CA ARG A 114 -19.92 0.65 -6.96
C ARG A 114 -21.33 0.58 -6.39
N PRO A 115 -21.68 1.48 -5.45
CA PRO A 115 -23.02 1.54 -4.87
C PRO A 115 -24.10 1.91 -5.89
#